data_AF-A0A653E1J0-F1
#
_entry.id   AF-A0A653E1J0-F1
#
_cell.length_a   1.000
_cell.length_b   1.000
_cell.length_c   1.000
_cell.angle_alpha   90.00
_cell.angle_beta   90.00
_cell.angle_gamma   90.00
#
_symmetry.space_group_name_H-M   'P 1'
#
loop_
_entity.id
_entity.type
_entity.pdbx_description
1 polymer ?
#
loop_
_entity_poly.entity_id
_entity_poly.type
_entity_poly.pdbx_seq_one_letter_code
_entity_poly.pdbx_strand_id
1 'polypeptide(L)'
;MEDLSLAALKSLILAHQMLTTGILTLLASAVLVWKYWEQVSYFLLRIWHSFPLIGTVARLSRKPSSVDSDGWINHEVKLAGDYYQEFKKYMKGPNAYNASLDYLAKAGEAGRSPRPAWVLFLVVGLVLIEAMGFAYVLAGWMNMDASTNDRHLLTAGTAILLAVASAIFAEAAGHTVHHNTLISRARHWWQGEETSKRSRSLKASRAINLEDSLSDSNSPDYEQLLTRVKDVNSNVSRKFLWLIVCGVFVACMAIGAFVVRSATLDSIETEMVNSMRVEASAQNDSSFGSPFDLPEESQAINDEAQEATIEDKMAAIRQASLTTYIMLSLIYIAIQGISIWLASRYYFAGTHSYTAWRLTHKYATAEEMMDAMEQKRIAIASHADDKLRRLQTLLSSRDQTSSSVLSALDGTETSHRNFLAYVKYKADKVTQKTVSSEALTPTKAPVETVTVIEAEAPVVAKTEPAVAMNSAELPDVTSLSEESLTTGSPIQAEPIALAPEQTQIPAGTATVVDVQAPLVAKTEPNATIKASDFPDVTGVSDESLAVTSRALDISEEQLREYREQQLALKALGLFPAKKEEAMS
;
A
#
# COMPACT_ATOMS: atom_id res chain seq x y z
N MET A 1 -4.92 9.76 37.01
CA MET A 1 -4.66 8.30 36.95
C MET A 1 -3.96 7.86 35.67
N GLU A 2 -3.91 8.68 34.61
CA GLU A 2 -3.16 8.38 33.37
C GLU A 2 -1.65 8.17 33.61
N ASP A 3 -1.10 8.78 34.66
CA ASP A 3 0.31 8.63 35.04
C ASP A 3 0.71 7.20 35.39
N LEU A 4 -0.20 6.37 35.93
CA LEU A 4 0.14 5.06 36.48
C LEU A 4 0.35 3.98 35.41
N SER A 5 -0.36 4.03 34.28
CA SER A 5 -0.15 3.10 33.17
C SER A 5 1.13 3.44 32.40
N LEU A 6 1.38 4.74 32.19
CA LEU A 6 2.66 5.23 31.66
C LEU A 6 3.82 5.00 32.63
N ALA A 7 3.61 5.09 33.96
CA ALA A 7 4.62 4.77 34.96
C ALA A 7 4.92 3.28 35.04
N ALA A 8 3.93 2.39 34.90
CA ALA A 8 4.14 0.94 34.84
C ALA A 8 4.91 0.54 33.56
N LEU A 9 4.53 1.09 32.40
CA LEU A 9 5.27 0.89 31.15
C LEU A 9 6.69 1.46 31.25
N LYS A 10 6.84 2.69 31.76
CA LYS A 10 8.15 3.32 32.03
C LYS A 10 8.97 2.50 33.01
N SER A 11 8.39 1.92 34.06
CA SER A 11 9.13 1.17 35.08
C SER A 11 9.61 -0.17 34.53
N LEU A 12 8.82 -0.85 33.70
CA LEU A 12 9.26 -2.05 32.97
C LEU A 12 10.39 -1.70 31.97
N ILE A 13 10.23 -0.61 31.21
CA ILE A 13 11.23 -0.10 30.26
C ILE A 13 12.50 0.38 30.98
N LEU A 14 12.42 0.98 32.17
CA LEU A 14 13.59 1.37 32.98
C LEU A 14 14.27 0.16 33.59
N ALA A 15 13.50 -0.76 34.18
CA ALA A 15 14.02 -1.96 34.82
C ALA A 15 14.74 -2.88 33.82
N HIS A 16 14.32 -2.91 32.55
CA HIS A 16 14.89 -3.76 31.51
C HIS A 16 15.40 -2.96 30.30
N GLN A 17 15.84 -1.71 30.53
CA GLN A 17 16.20 -0.73 29.49
C GLN A 17 17.13 -1.28 28.40
N MET A 18 18.21 -1.96 28.81
CA MET A 18 19.18 -2.56 27.87
C MET A 18 18.55 -3.65 26.99
N LEU A 19 17.61 -4.44 27.54
CA LEU A 19 16.93 -5.51 26.82
C LEU A 19 15.86 -4.94 25.88
N THR A 20 15.07 -3.96 26.33
CA THR A 20 14.08 -3.29 25.46
C THR A 20 14.76 -2.52 24.32
N THR A 21 15.85 -1.79 24.60
CA THR A 21 16.63 -1.09 23.55
C THR A 21 17.32 -2.10 22.63
N GLY A 22 17.83 -3.22 23.15
CA GLY A 22 18.40 -4.30 22.36
C GLY A 22 17.39 -4.94 21.40
N ILE A 23 16.17 -5.23 21.85
CA ILE A 23 15.10 -5.76 20.99
C ILE A 23 14.66 -4.73 19.95
N LEU A 24 14.49 -3.46 20.34
CA LEU A 24 14.05 -2.41 19.41
C LEU A 24 15.10 -2.14 18.31
N THR A 25 16.38 -2.11 18.67
CA THR A 25 17.49 -1.95 17.70
C THR A 25 17.66 -3.20 16.83
N LEU A 26 17.47 -4.41 17.38
CA LEU A 26 17.44 -5.64 16.59
C LEU A 26 16.28 -5.63 15.59
N LEU A 27 15.06 -5.28 15.99
CA LEU A 27 13.91 -5.14 15.08
C LEU A 27 14.15 -4.08 14.00
N ALA A 28 14.65 -2.89 14.38
CA ALA A 28 14.98 -1.84 13.42
C ALA A 28 16.05 -2.30 12.40
N SER A 29 17.09 -3.01 12.86
CA SER A 29 18.12 -3.56 11.98
C SER A 29 17.58 -4.69 11.08
N ALA A 30 16.67 -5.54 11.57
CA ALA A 30 16.01 -6.57 10.77
C ALA A 30 15.13 -5.94 9.67
N VAL A 31 14.38 -4.88 9.97
CA VAL A 31 13.59 -4.11 8.98
C VAL A 31 14.50 -3.44 7.94
N LEU A 32 15.64 -2.88 8.36
CA LEU A 32 16.65 -2.33 7.45
C LEU A 32 17.24 -3.41 6.53
N VAL A 33 17.64 -4.56 7.09
CA VAL A 33 18.17 -5.71 6.32
C VAL A 33 17.14 -6.26 5.34
N TRP A 34 15.87 -6.37 5.74
CA TRP A 34 14.78 -6.79 4.87
C TRP A 34 14.53 -5.79 3.73
N LYS A 35 14.50 -4.49 4.03
CA LYS A 35 14.31 -3.41 3.04
C LYS A 35 15.46 -3.32 2.03
N TYR A 36 16.70 -3.54 2.46
CA TYR A 36 17.91 -3.45 1.62
C TYR A 36 18.50 -4.82 1.28
N TRP A 37 17.66 -5.87 1.25
CA TRP A 37 18.12 -7.25 1.08
C TRP A 37 18.90 -7.49 -0.21
N GLU A 38 18.56 -6.81 -1.32
CA GLU A 38 19.31 -6.90 -2.58
C GLU A 38 20.77 -6.38 -2.42
N GLN A 39 20.97 -5.26 -1.71
CA GLN A 39 22.30 -4.72 -1.45
C GLN A 39 23.06 -5.54 -0.40
N VAL A 40 22.37 -5.98 0.65
CA VAL A 40 22.94 -6.78 1.74
C VAL A 40 23.37 -8.17 1.24
N SER A 41 22.55 -8.86 0.45
CA SER A 41 22.89 -10.17 -0.13
C SER A 41 24.09 -10.07 -1.08
N TYR A 42 24.16 -9.05 -1.94
CA TYR A 42 25.34 -8.79 -2.77
C TYR A 42 26.61 -8.47 -1.95
N PHE A 43 26.47 -7.70 -0.87
CA PHE A 43 27.56 -7.38 0.05
C PHE A 43 28.07 -8.64 0.78
N LEU A 44 27.17 -9.48 1.29
CA LEU A 44 27.51 -10.77 1.89
C LEU A 44 28.19 -11.70 0.88
N LEU A 45 27.70 -11.79 -0.36
CA LEU A 45 28.33 -12.56 -1.44
C LEU A 45 29.79 -12.10 -1.65
N ARG A 46 30.01 -10.79 -1.76
CA ARG A 46 31.35 -10.20 -1.94
C ARG A 46 32.28 -10.48 -0.76
N ILE A 47 31.79 -10.39 0.47
CA ILE A 47 32.53 -10.75 1.68
C ILE A 47 32.86 -12.25 1.69
N TRP A 48 31.86 -13.09 1.46
CA TRP A 48 31.99 -14.55 1.46
C TRP A 48 32.98 -15.06 0.41
N HIS A 49 32.99 -14.46 -0.78
CA HIS A 49 34.02 -14.75 -1.79
C HIS A 49 35.43 -14.28 -1.37
N SER A 50 35.55 -13.23 -0.55
CA SER A 50 36.81 -12.61 -0.15
C SER A 50 37.47 -13.21 1.10
N PHE A 51 36.74 -14.01 1.89
CA PHE A 51 37.22 -14.61 3.14
C PHE A 51 38.45 -15.50 2.91
N PRO A 52 39.59 -15.28 3.60
CA PRO A 52 40.88 -15.90 3.26
C PRO A 52 40.97 -17.41 3.55
N LEU A 53 40.16 -17.94 4.47
CA LEU A 53 40.27 -19.34 4.92
C LEU A 53 39.14 -20.26 4.43
N ILE A 54 37.89 -19.77 4.47
CA ILE A 54 36.66 -20.52 4.15
C ILE A 54 35.97 -20.01 2.86
N GLY A 55 36.32 -18.80 2.41
CA GLY A 55 35.64 -18.12 1.32
C GLY A 55 35.75 -18.84 -0.02
N THR A 56 34.82 -18.56 -0.95
CA THR A 56 34.71 -19.31 -2.20
C THR A 56 36.02 -19.33 -3.00
N VAL A 57 36.75 -18.21 -3.09
CA VAL A 57 38.03 -18.14 -3.81
C VAL A 57 39.09 -19.05 -3.16
N ALA A 58 39.26 -18.97 -1.83
CA ALA A 58 40.19 -19.81 -1.08
C ALA A 58 39.82 -21.31 -1.11
N ARG A 59 38.53 -21.62 -1.20
CA ARG A 59 38.02 -22.99 -1.31
C ARG A 59 38.13 -23.56 -2.72
N LEU A 60 38.02 -22.73 -3.76
CA LEU A 60 38.19 -23.13 -5.16
C LEU A 60 39.66 -23.35 -5.50
N SER A 61 40.56 -22.45 -5.08
CA SER A 61 42.01 -22.60 -5.32
C SER A 61 42.63 -23.84 -4.68
N ARG A 62 42.01 -24.41 -3.64
CA ARG A 62 42.42 -25.68 -3.02
C ARG A 62 41.92 -26.95 -3.72
N LYS A 63 40.94 -26.86 -4.63
CA LYS A 63 40.36 -28.02 -5.32
C LYS A 63 41.10 -28.34 -6.62
N PRO A 64 41.11 -29.60 -7.08
CA PRO A 64 41.59 -29.92 -8.43
C PRO A 64 40.77 -29.11 -9.46
N SER A 65 41.47 -28.59 -10.46
CA SER A 65 40.92 -27.78 -11.55
C SER A 65 41.01 -28.55 -12.85
N SER A 66 40.06 -28.30 -13.74
CA SER A 66 40.08 -28.75 -15.13
C SER A 66 39.58 -27.61 -16.03
N VAL A 67 39.99 -27.68 -17.29
CA VAL A 67 39.59 -26.76 -18.35
C VAL A 67 38.43 -27.39 -19.12
N ASP A 68 37.40 -26.62 -19.44
CA ASP A 68 36.31 -27.01 -20.36
C ASP A 68 36.84 -27.10 -21.81
N SER A 69 36.04 -27.60 -22.75
CA SER A 69 36.41 -27.66 -24.18
C SER A 69 36.83 -26.30 -24.77
N ASP A 70 36.35 -25.21 -24.16
CA ASP A 70 36.45 -23.85 -24.68
C ASP A 70 37.50 -23.00 -23.95
N GLY A 71 38.48 -23.65 -23.30
CA GLY A 71 39.62 -22.97 -22.66
C GLY A 71 39.34 -22.34 -21.29
N TRP A 72 38.09 -22.36 -20.80
CA TRP A 72 37.73 -21.82 -19.49
C TRP A 72 37.99 -22.79 -18.35
N ILE A 73 38.53 -22.29 -17.23
CA ILE A 73 38.75 -23.12 -16.04
C ILE A 73 37.43 -23.24 -15.26
N ASN A 74 37.05 -24.46 -14.87
CA ASN A 74 35.77 -24.72 -14.19
C ASN A 74 35.53 -23.89 -12.91
N HIS A 75 36.61 -23.51 -12.20
CA HIS A 75 36.53 -22.63 -11.03
C HIS A 75 36.26 -21.16 -11.39
N GLU A 76 36.81 -20.67 -12.50
CA GLU A 76 36.53 -19.34 -13.04
C GLU A 76 35.07 -19.27 -13.53
N VAL A 77 34.61 -20.28 -14.28
CA VAL A 77 33.22 -20.41 -14.76
C VAL A 77 32.23 -20.36 -13.60
N LYS A 78 32.55 -21.02 -12.48
CA LYS A 78 31.70 -21.00 -11.29
C LYS A 78 31.67 -19.63 -10.62
N LEU A 79 32.83 -19.03 -10.38
CA LEU A 79 32.93 -17.72 -9.72
C LEU A 79 32.28 -16.60 -10.56
N ALA A 80 32.59 -16.56 -11.86
CA ALA A 80 31.95 -15.64 -12.79
C ALA A 80 30.45 -15.94 -12.98
N GLY A 81 30.05 -17.20 -12.86
CA GLY A 81 28.64 -17.61 -12.86
C GLY A 81 27.81 -16.96 -11.74
N ASP A 82 28.35 -16.89 -10.52
CA ASP A 82 27.71 -16.24 -9.37
C ASP A 82 27.53 -14.73 -9.63
N TYR A 83 28.58 -14.03 -10.06
CA TYR A 83 28.53 -12.60 -10.40
C TYR A 83 27.66 -12.29 -11.64
N TYR A 84 27.56 -13.19 -12.60
CA TYR A 84 26.73 -13.01 -13.81
C TYR A 84 25.24 -12.89 -13.47
N GLN A 85 24.74 -13.61 -12.45
CA GLN A 85 23.32 -13.51 -12.08
C GLN A 85 22.98 -12.11 -11.58
N GLU A 86 23.89 -11.47 -10.86
CA GLU A 86 23.75 -10.08 -10.41
C GLU A 86 23.91 -9.10 -11.56
N PHE A 87 24.90 -9.31 -12.44
CA PHE A 87 25.09 -8.49 -13.64
C PHE A 87 23.86 -8.51 -14.57
N LYS A 88 23.25 -9.68 -14.78
CA LYS A 88 22.06 -9.86 -15.63
C LYS A 88 20.86 -9.03 -15.17
N LYS A 89 20.68 -8.78 -13.87
CA LYS A 89 19.59 -7.94 -13.35
C LYS A 89 19.62 -6.51 -13.92
N TYR A 90 20.82 -6.02 -14.26
CA TYR A 90 21.08 -4.71 -14.83
C TYR A 90 21.27 -4.74 -16.36
N MET A 91 21.17 -5.89 -17.03
CA MET A 91 21.15 -6.00 -18.50
C MET A 91 19.73 -5.72 -19.04
N LYS A 92 19.21 -4.51 -18.82
CA LYS A 92 17.98 -4.02 -19.43
C LYS A 92 18.32 -2.97 -20.48
N GLY A 93 17.62 -2.99 -21.61
CA GLY A 93 17.79 -2.01 -22.69
C GLY A 93 16.82 -0.83 -22.58
N PRO A 94 16.97 0.21 -23.43
CA PRO A 94 16.09 1.38 -23.44
C PRO A 94 14.61 1.03 -23.61
N ASN A 95 14.32 -0.01 -24.41
CA ASN A 95 12.97 -0.50 -24.65
C ASN A 95 12.24 -0.90 -23.34
N ALA A 96 12.95 -1.44 -22.34
CA ALA A 96 12.35 -1.84 -21.07
C ALA A 96 11.88 -0.64 -20.23
N TYR A 97 12.51 0.53 -20.38
CA TYR A 97 12.06 1.78 -19.76
C TYR A 97 10.78 2.28 -20.44
N ASN A 98 10.80 2.38 -21.77
CA ASN A 98 9.67 2.86 -22.56
C ASN A 98 8.45 1.94 -22.41
N ALA A 99 8.64 0.61 -22.46
CA ALA A 99 7.60 -0.37 -22.21
C ALA A 99 7.06 -0.30 -20.76
N SER A 100 7.89 0.06 -19.78
CA SER A 100 7.43 0.27 -18.40
C SER A 100 6.60 1.54 -18.22
N LEU A 101 6.95 2.64 -18.90
CA LEU A 101 6.13 3.86 -18.91
C LEU A 101 4.80 3.64 -19.62
N ASP A 102 4.84 3.03 -20.81
CA ASP A 102 3.66 2.64 -21.59
C ASP A 102 2.73 1.70 -20.78
N TYR A 103 3.29 0.70 -20.12
CA TYR A 103 2.53 -0.22 -19.26
C TYR A 103 1.81 0.53 -18.13
N LEU A 104 2.48 1.46 -17.44
CA LEU A 104 1.89 2.25 -16.36
C LEU A 104 0.81 3.21 -16.88
N ALA A 105 1.00 3.80 -18.06
CA ALA A 105 0.02 4.66 -18.71
C ALA A 105 -1.24 3.88 -19.09
N LYS A 106 -1.10 2.72 -19.74
CA LYS A 106 -2.20 1.85 -20.17
C LYS A 106 -2.93 1.15 -19.02
N ALA A 107 -2.20 0.76 -17.97
CA ALA A 107 -2.81 0.34 -16.69
C ALA A 107 -3.54 1.51 -15.99
N GLY A 108 -3.29 2.75 -16.42
CA GLY A 108 -3.80 3.98 -15.81
C GLY A 108 -3.38 4.12 -14.35
N GLU A 109 -2.15 3.70 -14.05
CA GLU A 109 -1.46 3.81 -12.77
C GLU A 109 -0.21 4.70 -12.86
N ALA A 110 -0.04 5.41 -13.99
CA ALA A 110 0.94 6.49 -14.14
C ALA A 110 0.78 7.55 -13.02
N GLY A 111 1.90 8.04 -12.49
CA GLY A 111 1.91 8.97 -11.35
C GLY A 111 1.52 8.36 -9.99
N ARG A 112 1.23 7.05 -9.91
CA ARG A 112 1.05 6.34 -8.63
C ARG A 112 2.38 5.79 -8.13
N SER A 113 2.56 5.83 -6.81
CA SER A 113 3.69 5.24 -6.09
C SER A 113 3.20 4.17 -5.09
N PRO A 114 4.05 3.20 -4.70
CA PRO A 114 3.76 2.30 -3.60
C PRO A 114 3.75 3.08 -2.28
N ARG A 115 3.14 2.50 -1.23
CA ARG A 115 3.04 3.11 0.11
C ARG A 115 4.43 3.54 0.61
N PRO A 116 4.70 4.85 0.81
CA PRO A 116 5.92 5.30 1.46
C PRO A 116 5.86 4.94 2.94
N ALA A 117 7.02 4.69 3.56
CA ALA A 117 7.09 4.19 4.94
C ALA A 117 6.36 5.09 5.96
N TRP A 118 6.34 6.41 5.75
CA TRP A 118 5.63 7.34 6.64
C TRP A 118 4.10 7.14 6.63
N VAL A 119 3.51 6.73 5.50
CA VAL A 119 2.07 6.40 5.43
C VAL A 119 1.77 5.14 6.24
N LEU A 120 2.67 4.16 6.23
CA LEU A 120 2.53 2.97 7.08
C LEU A 120 2.56 3.37 8.56
N PHE A 121 3.52 4.21 8.99
CA PHE A 121 3.56 4.70 10.38
C PHE A 121 2.31 5.53 10.74
N LEU A 122 1.80 6.35 9.81
CA LEU A 122 0.56 7.12 10.03
C LEU A 122 -0.65 6.20 10.22
N VAL A 123 -0.86 5.21 9.34
CA VAL A 123 -1.99 4.26 9.45
C VAL A 123 -1.87 3.41 10.71
N VAL A 124 -0.69 2.87 11.00
CA VAL A 124 -0.45 2.10 12.23
C VAL A 124 -0.70 2.95 13.48
N GLY A 125 -0.27 4.21 13.48
CA GLY A 125 -0.51 5.15 14.58
C GLY A 125 -2.01 5.45 14.78
N LEU A 126 -2.73 5.82 13.72
CA LEU A 126 -4.17 6.07 13.75
C LEU A 126 -4.95 4.87 14.30
N VAL A 127 -4.70 3.68 13.73
CA VAL A 127 -5.41 2.44 14.10
C VAL A 127 -5.04 1.97 15.51
N LEU A 128 -3.79 2.15 15.96
CA LEU A 128 -3.41 1.84 17.35
C LEU A 128 -4.07 2.76 18.37
N ILE A 129 -4.08 4.08 18.14
CA ILE A 129 -4.71 5.05 19.06
C ILE A 129 -6.22 4.75 19.19
N GLU A 130 -6.87 4.47 18.06
CA GLU A 130 -8.28 4.10 18.00
C GLU A 130 -8.55 2.77 18.74
N ALA A 131 -7.76 1.73 18.47
CA ALA A 131 -7.91 0.42 19.10
C ALA A 131 -7.59 0.44 20.61
N MET A 132 -6.67 1.29 21.06
CA MET A 132 -6.45 1.56 22.49
C MET A 132 -7.69 2.20 23.14
N GLY A 133 -8.29 3.20 22.49
CA GLY A 133 -9.52 3.85 22.97
C GLY A 133 -10.75 2.92 23.02
N PHE A 134 -10.77 1.86 22.21
CA PHE A 134 -11.77 0.79 22.29
C PHE A 134 -11.42 -0.27 23.35
N ALA A 135 -10.18 -0.73 23.40
CA ALA A 135 -9.76 -1.74 24.37
C ALA A 135 -9.85 -1.22 25.82
N TYR A 136 -9.58 0.07 26.06
CA TYR A 136 -9.77 0.69 27.37
C TYR A 136 -11.23 0.63 27.84
N VAL A 137 -12.20 0.75 26.93
CA VAL A 137 -13.63 0.57 27.24
C VAL A 137 -13.94 -0.87 27.59
N LEU A 138 -13.37 -1.84 26.84
CA LEU A 138 -13.49 -3.26 27.18
C LEU A 138 -12.80 -3.64 28.50
N ALA A 139 -11.79 -2.88 28.95
CA ALA A 139 -11.06 -3.17 30.20
C ALA A 139 -11.98 -3.25 31.44
N GLY A 140 -13.06 -2.46 31.46
CA GLY A 140 -14.08 -2.50 32.51
C GLY A 140 -14.98 -3.74 32.50
N TRP A 141 -14.94 -4.54 31.43
CA TRP A 141 -15.70 -5.79 31.24
C TRP A 141 -14.78 -7.02 31.20
N MET A 142 -13.47 -6.80 31.13
CA MET A 142 -12.45 -7.83 31.06
C MET A 142 -12.09 -8.35 32.45
N ASN A 143 -12.43 -9.62 32.71
CA ASN A 143 -12.07 -10.42 33.89
C ASN A 143 -11.97 -9.61 35.21
N MET A 144 -13.11 -9.45 35.88
CA MET A 144 -13.20 -8.73 37.16
C MET A 144 -12.34 -9.33 38.28
N ASP A 145 -11.89 -10.58 38.17
CA ASP A 145 -11.02 -11.22 39.16
C ASP A 145 -9.51 -11.02 38.86
N ALA A 146 -9.16 -10.47 37.69
CA ALA A 146 -7.77 -10.22 37.32
C ALA A 146 -7.17 -9.00 38.04
N SER A 147 -5.88 -9.08 38.39
CA SER A 147 -5.16 -7.96 39.02
C SER A 147 -5.11 -6.74 38.09
N THR A 148 -4.96 -5.54 38.66
CA THR A 148 -4.89 -4.28 37.89
C THR A 148 -3.82 -4.32 36.79
N ASN A 149 -2.66 -4.92 37.08
CA ASN A 149 -1.58 -5.09 36.11
C ASN A 149 -1.97 -6.05 34.97
N ASP A 150 -2.63 -7.17 35.30
CA ASP A 150 -3.07 -8.15 34.30
C ASP A 150 -4.17 -7.56 33.40
N ARG A 151 -5.08 -6.75 33.96
CA ARG A 151 -6.08 -6.00 33.18
C ARG A 151 -5.42 -5.04 32.19
N HIS A 152 -4.38 -4.31 32.59
CA HIS A 152 -3.63 -3.44 31.67
C HIS A 152 -2.94 -4.23 30.55
N LEU A 153 -2.32 -5.37 30.87
CA LEU A 153 -1.70 -6.25 29.87
C LEU A 153 -2.73 -6.82 28.89
N LEU A 154 -3.88 -7.29 29.39
CA LEU A 154 -4.98 -7.83 28.60
C LEU A 154 -5.60 -6.75 27.70
N THR A 155 -5.78 -5.53 28.22
CA THR A 155 -6.23 -4.35 27.47
C THR A 155 -5.26 -4.03 26.32
N ALA A 156 -3.96 -3.98 26.59
CA ALA A 156 -2.94 -3.74 25.56
C ALA A 156 -2.92 -4.86 24.50
N GLY A 157 -3.05 -6.12 24.91
CA GLY A 157 -3.16 -7.27 24.01
C GLY A 157 -4.37 -7.18 23.08
N THR A 158 -5.55 -6.82 23.61
CA THR A 158 -6.77 -6.62 22.81
C THR A 158 -6.68 -5.40 21.90
N ALA A 159 -6.07 -4.30 22.33
CA ALA A 159 -5.80 -3.15 21.45
C ALA A 159 -4.96 -3.56 20.24
N ILE A 160 -3.87 -4.31 20.45
CA ILE A 160 -3.00 -4.79 19.37
C ILE A 160 -3.75 -5.77 18.44
N LEU A 161 -4.52 -6.72 18.99
CA LEU A 161 -5.30 -7.67 18.20
C LEU A 161 -6.32 -6.96 17.30
N LEU A 162 -7.08 -6.02 17.86
CA LEU A 162 -8.07 -5.24 17.12
C LEU A 162 -7.43 -4.33 16.08
N ALA A 163 -6.28 -3.71 16.40
CA ALA A 163 -5.53 -2.90 15.45
C ALA A 163 -5.05 -3.71 14.24
N VAL A 164 -4.51 -4.91 14.47
CA VAL A 164 -4.06 -5.81 13.38
C VAL A 164 -5.25 -6.28 12.53
N ALA A 165 -6.37 -6.69 13.16
CA ALA A 165 -7.57 -7.11 12.45
C ALA A 165 -8.16 -5.97 11.60
N SER A 166 -8.30 -4.77 12.17
CA SER A 166 -8.77 -3.57 11.48
C SER A 166 -7.86 -3.21 10.29
N ALA A 167 -6.54 -3.17 10.49
CA ALA A 167 -5.59 -2.82 9.43
C ALA A 167 -5.67 -3.79 8.24
N ILE A 168 -5.84 -5.10 8.49
CA ILE A 168 -6.02 -6.11 7.44
C ILE A 168 -7.32 -5.87 6.66
N PHE A 169 -8.44 -5.61 7.33
CA PHE A 169 -9.72 -5.34 6.66
C PHE A 169 -9.68 -4.02 5.88
N ALA A 170 -9.13 -2.95 6.43
CA ALA A 170 -8.99 -1.65 5.78
C ALA A 170 -8.09 -1.73 4.54
N GLU A 171 -6.98 -2.49 4.62
CA GLU A 171 -6.09 -2.74 3.49
C GLU A 171 -6.78 -3.54 2.37
N ALA A 172 -7.43 -4.66 2.71
CA ALA A 172 -8.18 -5.47 1.75
C ALA A 172 -9.32 -4.68 1.09
N ALA A 173 -10.07 -3.90 1.86
CA ALA A 173 -11.11 -3.01 1.35
C ALA A 173 -10.52 -1.96 0.39
N GLY A 174 -9.44 -1.25 0.78
CA GLY A 174 -8.78 -0.25 -0.05
C GLY A 174 -8.26 -0.82 -1.39
N HIS A 175 -7.72 -2.04 -1.37
CA HIS A 175 -7.31 -2.74 -2.59
C HIS A 175 -8.52 -3.01 -3.51
N THR A 176 -9.67 -3.42 -2.97
CA THR A 176 -10.89 -3.60 -3.77
C THR A 176 -11.49 -2.30 -4.28
N VAL A 177 -11.40 -1.18 -3.54
CA VAL A 177 -11.84 0.14 -4.00
C VAL A 177 -11.11 0.52 -5.29
N HIS A 178 -9.77 0.46 -5.29
CA HIS A 178 -8.97 0.80 -6.47
C HIS A 178 -9.23 -0.14 -7.66
N HIS A 179 -9.29 -1.46 -7.44
CA HIS A 179 -9.66 -2.39 -8.51
C HIS A 179 -11.05 -2.07 -9.09
N ASN A 180 -12.03 -1.74 -8.25
CA ASN A 180 -13.38 -1.39 -8.68
C ASN A 180 -13.46 -0.08 -9.46
N THR A 181 -12.62 0.93 -9.18
CA THR A 181 -12.59 2.17 -9.97
C THR A 181 -12.02 1.91 -11.37
N LEU A 182 -10.97 1.09 -11.51
CA LEU A 182 -10.43 0.69 -12.82
C LEU A 182 -11.46 -0.08 -13.65
N ILE A 183 -12.14 -1.05 -13.04
CA ILE A 183 -13.24 -1.81 -13.68
C ILE A 183 -14.40 -0.90 -14.08
N SER A 184 -14.76 0.07 -13.24
CA SER A 184 -15.81 1.06 -13.56
C SER A 184 -15.41 1.98 -14.72
N ARG A 185 -14.14 2.39 -14.78
CA ARG A 185 -13.58 3.21 -15.87
C ARG A 185 -13.55 2.46 -17.20
N ALA A 186 -13.07 1.21 -17.21
CA ALA A 186 -13.08 0.36 -18.40
C ALA A 186 -14.49 0.15 -18.97
N ARG A 187 -15.49 -0.08 -18.09
CA ARG A 187 -16.91 -0.18 -18.49
C ARG A 187 -17.44 1.12 -19.08
N HIS A 188 -17.13 2.27 -18.47
CA HIS A 188 -17.57 3.57 -18.96
C HIS A 188 -16.99 3.87 -20.36
N TRP A 189 -15.72 3.59 -20.58
CA TRP A 189 -15.09 3.70 -21.90
C TRP A 189 -15.74 2.77 -22.93
N TRP A 190 -15.98 1.50 -22.59
CA TRP A 190 -16.71 0.57 -23.48
C TRP A 190 -18.15 1.00 -23.78
N GLN A 191 -18.83 1.68 -22.85
CA GLN A 191 -20.16 2.24 -23.04
C GLN A 191 -20.18 3.50 -23.93
N GLY A 192 -19.08 4.26 -23.95
CA GLY A 192 -18.91 5.45 -24.78
C GLY A 192 -18.45 5.17 -26.22
N GLU A 193 -17.84 4.01 -26.47
CA GLU A 193 -17.33 3.61 -27.80
C GLU A 193 -18.43 3.50 -28.86
N GLU A 194 -18.16 3.89 -30.12
CA GLU A 194 -19.11 3.73 -31.23
C GLU A 194 -19.56 2.28 -31.37
N THR A 195 -20.86 2.04 -31.60
CA THR A 195 -21.43 0.68 -31.66
C THR A 195 -20.86 -0.19 -32.79
N SER A 196 -20.25 0.41 -33.81
CA SER A 196 -19.52 -0.24 -34.91
C SER A 196 -18.11 -0.72 -34.52
N LYS A 197 -17.43 -0.01 -33.61
CA LYS A 197 -16.06 -0.31 -33.12
C LYS A 197 -16.08 -1.08 -31.80
N ARG A 198 -17.19 -1.02 -31.05
CA ARG A 198 -17.39 -1.67 -29.76
C ARG A 198 -17.35 -3.20 -29.89
N SER A 199 -16.52 -3.83 -29.05
CA SER A 199 -16.51 -5.29 -28.92
C SER A 199 -17.87 -5.80 -28.39
N ARG A 200 -18.39 -6.89 -28.99
CA ARG A 200 -19.71 -7.49 -28.66
C ARG A 200 -19.87 -7.89 -27.19
N SER A 201 -18.75 -8.10 -26.47
CA SER A 201 -18.73 -8.36 -25.03
C SER A 201 -17.47 -7.80 -24.41
N LEU A 202 -17.60 -7.03 -23.33
CA LEU A 202 -16.48 -6.59 -22.51
C LEU A 202 -15.84 -7.81 -21.81
N LYS A 203 -14.68 -8.25 -22.30
CA LYS A 203 -13.88 -9.35 -21.74
C LYS A 203 -12.43 -8.90 -21.60
N ALA A 204 -11.74 -9.36 -20.58
CA ALA A 204 -10.28 -9.27 -20.56
C ALA A 204 -9.71 -10.27 -21.57
N SER A 205 -8.90 -9.78 -22.52
CA SER A 205 -8.04 -10.62 -23.36
C SER A 205 -6.82 -11.09 -22.55
N ARG A 206 -5.91 -11.85 -23.20
CA ARG A 206 -4.75 -12.48 -22.54
C ARG A 206 -3.93 -11.44 -21.76
N ALA A 207 -3.59 -11.75 -20.50
CA ALA A 207 -2.78 -10.86 -19.69
C ALA A 207 -1.40 -10.58 -20.34
N ILE A 208 -1.01 -9.32 -20.39
CA ILE A 208 0.19 -8.84 -21.09
C ILE A 208 1.36 -8.66 -20.13
N ASN A 209 2.54 -9.13 -20.54
CA ASN A 209 3.77 -8.95 -19.78
C ASN A 209 4.37 -7.56 -20.02
N LEU A 210 5.21 -7.11 -19.08
CA LEU A 210 5.85 -5.80 -19.12
C LEU A 210 6.59 -5.52 -20.44
N GLU A 211 7.37 -6.48 -20.93
CA GLU A 211 8.17 -6.34 -22.16
C GLU A 211 7.31 -6.34 -23.44
N ASP A 212 6.10 -6.91 -23.37
CA ASP A 212 5.14 -7.03 -24.48
C ASP A 212 4.13 -5.87 -24.52
N SER A 213 4.28 -4.83 -23.68
CA SER A 213 3.28 -3.76 -23.51
C SER A 213 2.94 -2.99 -24.79
N LEU A 214 3.83 -2.99 -25.79
CA LEU A 214 3.59 -2.33 -27.08
C LEU A 214 2.69 -3.16 -28.02
N SER A 215 2.51 -4.46 -27.77
CA SER A 215 1.82 -5.40 -28.69
C SER A 215 0.32 -5.13 -28.85
N ASP A 216 -0.32 -4.52 -27.85
CA ASP A 216 -1.75 -4.21 -27.83
C ASP A 216 -2.07 -2.72 -28.08
N SER A 217 -1.09 -1.92 -28.53
CA SER A 217 -1.27 -0.47 -28.78
C SER A 217 -2.33 -0.15 -29.84
N ASN A 218 -2.72 -1.13 -30.65
CA ASN A 218 -3.79 -1.03 -31.66
C ASN A 218 -5.17 -1.46 -31.12
N SER A 219 -5.26 -1.99 -29.90
CA SER A 219 -6.53 -2.34 -29.23
C SER A 219 -7.11 -1.10 -28.53
N PRO A 220 -8.43 -1.04 -28.24
CA PRO A 220 -9.02 0.13 -27.59
C PRO A 220 -8.60 0.25 -26.11
N ASP A 221 -8.55 1.48 -25.59
CA ASP A 221 -8.06 1.82 -24.23
C ASP A 221 -8.66 0.96 -23.09
N TYR A 222 -9.94 0.59 -23.20
CA TYR A 222 -10.59 -0.27 -22.20
C TYR A 222 -10.04 -1.70 -22.22
N GLU A 223 -9.62 -2.22 -23.37
CA GLU A 223 -8.99 -3.54 -23.47
C GLU A 223 -7.56 -3.49 -22.96
N GLN A 224 -6.79 -2.47 -23.35
CA GLN A 224 -5.43 -2.22 -22.83
C GLN A 224 -5.38 -2.11 -21.30
N LEU A 225 -6.41 -1.51 -20.69
CA LEU A 225 -6.55 -1.47 -19.24
C LEU A 225 -6.84 -2.87 -18.66
N LEU A 226 -7.77 -3.62 -19.25
CA LEU A 226 -8.22 -4.91 -18.72
C LEU A 226 -7.18 -6.04 -18.88
N THR A 227 -6.31 -6.00 -19.89
CA THR A 227 -5.17 -6.95 -20.03
C THR A 227 -4.10 -6.77 -18.96
N ARG A 228 -4.05 -5.61 -18.31
CA ARG A 228 -3.04 -5.26 -17.29
C ARG A 228 -3.58 -5.39 -15.86
N VAL A 229 -4.86 -5.17 -15.62
CA VAL A 229 -5.49 -5.31 -14.30
C VAL A 229 -5.48 -6.78 -13.83
N LYS A 230 -5.10 -7.00 -12.58
CA LYS A 230 -5.06 -8.32 -11.95
C LYS A 230 -6.48 -8.83 -11.60
N ASP A 231 -6.68 -10.14 -11.72
CA ASP A 231 -7.86 -10.89 -11.27
C ASP A 231 -9.21 -10.43 -11.90
N VAL A 232 -9.21 -10.00 -13.17
CA VAL A 232 -10.43 -9.62 -13.90
C VAL A 232 -11.29 -10.85 -14.20
N ASN A 233 -12.57 -10.80 -13.82
CA ASN A 233 -13.56 -11.84 -14.14
C ASN A 233 -13.99 -11.77 -15.62
N SER A 234 -14.49 -12.86 -16.19
CA SER A 234 -14.98 -12.93 -17.58
C SER A 234 -16.12 -11.95 -17.90
N ASN A 235 -16.93 -11.60 -16.90
CA ASN A 235 -17.99 -10.58 -16.97
C ASN A 235 -17.55 -9.22 -16.37
N VAL A 236 -16.23 -9.01 -16.22
CA VAL A 236 -15.57 -7.75 -15.81
C VAL A 236 -16.30 -7.11 -14.62
N SER A 237 -16.56 -7.92 -13.59
CA SER A 237 -17.44 -7.62 -12.45
C SER A 237 -16.70 -6.91 -11.32
N ARG A 238 -17.29 -5.84 -10.78
CA ARG A 238 -16.81 -5.19 -9.54
C ARG A 238 -16.93 -6.16 -8.35
N LYS A 239 -15.93 -6.18 -7.47
CA LYS A 239 -15.85 -7.06 -6.30
C LYS A 239 -16.07 -6.24 -5.03
N PHE A 240 -17.22 -6.43 -4.36
CA PHE A 240 -17.56 -5.69 -3.14
C PHE A 240 -17.34 -6.48 -1.84
N LEU A 241 -16.94 -7.76 -1.90
CA LEU A 241 -16.87 -8.64 -0.73
C LEU A 241 -16.06 -8.04 0.44
N TRP A 242 -14.80 -7.68 0.22
CA TRP A 242 -13.95 -7.09 1.27
C TRP A 242 -14.41 -5.72 1.74
N LEU A 243 -15.03 -4.93 0.85
CA LEU A 243 -15.60 -3.62 1.20
C LEU A 243 -16.82 -3.80 2.12
N ILE A 244 -17.70 -4.77 1.83
CA ILE A 244 -18.85 -5.12 2.66
C ILE A 244 -18.39 -5.71 4.00
N VAL A 245 -17.45 -6.66 3.99
CA VAL A 245 -16.91 -7.26 5.22
C VAL A 245 -16.26 -6.19 6.12
N CYS A 246 -15.46 -5.29 5.56
CA CYS A 246 -14.86 -4.19 6.30
C CYS A 246 -15.93 -3.19 6.80
N GLY A 247 -16.93 -2.85 5.97
CA GLY A 247 -18.02 -1.95 6.37
C GLY A 247 -18.88 -2.51 7.50
N VAL A 248 -19.22 -3.81 7.45
CA VAL A 248 -19.93 -4.50 8.53
C VAL A 248 -19.06 -4.58 9.79
N PHE A 249 -17.78 -4.91 9.67
CA PHE A 249 -16.84 -4.92 10.81
C PHE A 249 -16.77 -3.54 11.50
N VAL A 250 -16.57 -2.47 10.73
CA VAL A 250 -16.52 -1.08 11.23
C VAL A 250 -17.85 -0.68 11.88
N ALA A 251 -18.99 -1.04 11.27
CA ALA A 251 -20.31 -0.76 11.85
C ALA A 251 -20.55 -1.52 13.17
N CYS A 252 -20.25 -2.84 13.20
CA CYS A 252 -20.37 -3.65 14.41
C CYS A 252 -19.45 -3.15 15.53
N MET A 253 -18.22 -2.74 15.21
CA MET A 253 -17.29 -2.15 16.17
C MET A 253 -17.78 -0.79 16.68
N ALA A 254 -18.30 0.09 15.83
CA ALA A 254 -18.82 1.40 16.23
C ALA A 254 -20.08 1.29 17.11
N ILE A 255 -20.99 0.35 16.79
CA ILE A 255 -22.19 0.04 17.59
C ILE A 255 -21.77 -0.62 18.92
N GLY A 256 -20.89 -1.62 18.88
CA GLY A 256 -20.37 -2.29 20.08
C GLY A 256 -19.66 -1.32 21.02
N ALA A 257 -18.85 -0.40 20.48
CA ALA A 257 -18.19 0.65 21.25
C ALA A 257 -19.19 1.56 21.96
N PHE A 258 -20.27 1.93 21.26
CA PHE A 258 -21.33 2.76 21.83
C PHE A 258 -22.08 2.01 22.94
N VAL A 259 -22.49 0.76 22.72
CA VAL A 259 -23.23 -0.06 23.69
C VAL A 259 -22.40 -0.37 24.93
N VAL A 260 -21.11 -0.70 24.79
CA VAL A 260 -20.25 -0.92 25.97
C VAL A 260 -20.03 0.39 26.73
N ARG A 261 -19.84 1.52 26.03
CA ARG A 261 -19.72 2.84 26.70
C ARG A 261 -21.00 3.25 27.43
N SER A 262 -22.19 3.03 26.85
CA SER A 262 -23.45 3.29 27.55
C SER A 262 -23.63 2.38 28.76
N ALA A 263 -23.35 1.08 28.63
CA ALA A 263 -23.45 0.16 29.77
C ALA A 263 -22.43 0.47 30.89
N THR A 264 -21.21 0.96 30.56
CA THR A 264 -20.30 1.48 31.59
C THR A 264 -20.84 2.75 32.25
N LEU A 265 -21.46 3.64 31.50
CA LEU A 265 -22.08 4.86 32.02
C LEU A 265 -23.21 4.53 33.00
N ASP A 266 -24.10 3.59 32.67
CA ASP A 266 -25.20 3.16 33.53
C ASP A 266 -24.69 2.59 34.88
N SER A 267 -23.56 1.86 34.85
CA SER A 267 -22.93 1.34 36.07
C SER A 267 -22.32 2.45 36.95
N ILE A 268 -21.65 3.44 36.34
CA ILE A 268 -21.08 4.61 37.03
C ILE A 268 -22.21 5.50 37.58
N GLU A 269 -23.30 5.66 36.84
CA GLU A 269 -24.48 6.39 37.28
C GLU A 269 -25.13 5.74 38.50
N THR A 270 -25.26 4.42 38.52
CA THR A 270 -25.79 3.69 39.67
C THR A 270 -24.91 3.89 40.92
N GLU A 271 -23.58 3.85 40.78
CA GLU A 271 -22.65 4.14 41.87
C GLU A 271 -22.77 5.59 42.35
N MET A 272 -22.85 6.55 41.42
CA MET A 272 -22.94 7.99 41.73
C MET A 272 -24.27 8.38 42.39
N VAL A 273 -25.40 7.80 41.95
CA VAL A 273 -26.70 7.98 42.60
C VAL A 273 -26.68 7.41 44.02
N ASN A 274 -26.10 6.23 44.21
CA ASN A 274 -25.97 5.63 45.54
C ASN A 274 -25.08 6.49 46.47
N SER A 275 -23.96 7.03 45.98
CA SER A 275 -23.12 7.93 46.79
C SER A 275 -23.79 9.27 47.10
N MET A 276 -24.45 9.90 46.12
CA MET A 276 -25.19 11.15 46.33
C MET A 276 -26.37 10.97 47.29
N ARG A 277 -27.09 9.84 47.20
CA ARG A 277 -28.18 9.53 48.14
C ARG A 277 -27.64 9.31 49.56
N VAL A 278 -26.51 8.62 49.73
CA VAL A 278 -25.85 8.47 51.05
C VAL A 278 -25.39 9.82 51.61
N GLU A 279 -24.85 10.71 50.78
CA GLU A 279 -24.44 12.06 51.20
C GLU A 279 -25.66 12.93 51.60
N ALA A 280 -26.76 12.87 50.85
CA ALA A 280 -28.02 13.52 51.19
C ALA A 280 -28.62 12.98 52.50
N SER A 281 -28.67 11.65 52.68
CA SER A 281 -29.10 11.03 53.93
C SER A 281 -28.22 11.43 55.11
N ALA A 282 -26.90 11.54 54.94
CA ALA A 282 -25.99 12.01 55.98
C ALA A 282 -26.19 13.50 56.35
N GLN A 283 -26.61 14.33 55.40
CA GLN A 283 -27.04 15.71 55.68
C GLN A 283 -28.35 15.73 56.46
N ASN A 284 -29.34 14.91 56.09
CA ASN A 284 -30.60 14.81 56.82
C ASN A 284 -30.42 14.25 58.25
N ASP A 285 -29.62 13.20 58.45
CA ASP A 285 -29.29 12.66 59.80
C ASP A 285 -28.59 13.70 60.70
N SER A 286 -27.85 14.66 60.13
CA SER A 286 -27.25 15.75 60.91
C SER A 286 -28.27 16.75 61.47
N SER A 287 -29.54 16.67 61.04
CA SER A 287 -30.66 17.42 61.62
C SER A 287 -31.33 16.69 62.81
N PHE A 288 -31.07 15.40 63.02
CA PHE A 288 -31.70 14.55 64.04
C PHE A 288 -31.18 14.91 65.46
N GLY A 289 -31.66 16.04 65.98
CA GLY A 289 -31.15 16.68 67.20
C GLY A 289 -31.22 18.22 67.19
N SER A 290 -31.61 18.83 66.07
CA SER A 290 -31.94 20.26 66.01
C SER A 290 -33.27 20.54 66.72
N PRO A 291 -33.40 21.57 67.57
CA PRO A 291 -34.67 21.96 68.19
C PRO A 291 -35.67 22.62 67.19
N PHE A 292 -35.41 22.50 65.89
CA PHE A 292 -36.22 23.01 64.78
C PHE A 292 -36.52 21.89 63.76
N ASP A 293 -36.93 20.71 64.24
CA ASP A 293 -37.39 19.63 63.35
C ASP A 293 -38.51 20.13 62.43
N LEU A 294 -38.32 19.90 61.12
CA LEU A 294 -39.31 20.26 60.10
C LEU A 294 -40.52 19.32 60.22
N PRO A 295 -41.76 19.82 60.03
CA PRO A 295 -42.94 18.96 59.94
C PRO A 295 -42.77 17.88 58.87
N GLU A 296 -43.39 16.71 59.08
CA GLU A 296 -43.26 15.51 58.24
C GLU A 296 -43.57 15.80 56.75
N GLU A 297 -44.58 16.64 56.45
CA GLU A 297 -44.88 17.11 55.09
C GLU A 297 -43.74 17.93 54.45
N SER A 298 -43.01 18.73 55.24
CA SER A 298 -41.88 19.54 54.75
C SER A 298 -40.60 18.72 54.57
N GLN A 299 -40.44 17.62 55.32
CA GLN A 299 -39.37 16.65 55.08
C GLN A 299 -39.61 15.93 53.76
N ALA A 300 -40.83 15.42 53.52
CA ALA A 300 -41.20 14.76 52.26
C ALA A 300 -40.98 15.65 51.03
N ILE A 301 -41.34 16.95 51.10
CA ILE A 301 -41.11 17.91 50.01
C ILE A 301 -39.61 18.17 49.77
N ASN A 302 -38.79 18.20 50.83
CA ASN A 302 -37.34 18.36 50.69
C ASN A 302 -36.69 17.11 50.07
N ASP A 303 -37.11 15.91 50.49
CA ASP A 303 -36.61 14.65 49.95
C ASP A 303 -37.00 14.50 48.46
N GLU A 304 -38.24 14.85 48.09
CA GLU A 304 -38.72 14.90 46.69
C GLU A 304 -37.90 15.90 45.85
N ALA A 305 -37.64 17.10 46.38
CA ALA A 305 -36.83 18.11 45.69
C ALA A 305 -35.35 17.71 45.55
N GLN A 306 -34.78 17.01 46.55
CA GLN A 306 -33.43 16.45 46.48
C GLN A 306 -33.34 15.32 45.45
N GLU A 307 -34.32 14.40 45.44
CA GLU A 307 -34.37 13.29 44.48
C GLU A 307 -34.54 13.78 43.03
N ALA A 308 -35.45 14.73 42.80
CA ALA A 308 -35.59 15.40 41.49
C ALA A 308 -34.29 16.12 41.06
N THR A 309 -33.59 16.78 42.00
CA THR A 309 -32.29 17.43 41.71
C THR A 309 -31.19 16.42 41.36
N ILE A 310 -31.23 15.21 41.95
CA ILE A 310 -30.33 14.11 41.60
C ILE A 310 -30.67 13.59 40.20
N GLU A 311 -31.94 13.34 39.90
CA GLU A 311 -32.39 12.85 38.59
C GLU A 311 -32.03 13.82 37.46
N ASP A 312 -32.31 15.13 37.61
CA ASP A 312 -31.96 16.16 36.62
C ASP A 312 -30.45 16.21 36.34
N LYS A 313 -29.61 16.13 37.38
CA LYS A 313 -28.15 16.09 37.23
C LYS A 313 -27.70 14.84 36.47
N MET A 314 -28.27 13.68 36.80
CA MET A 314 -27.91 12.42 36.13
C MET A 314 -28.40 12.37 34.68
N ALA A 315 -29.61 12.87 34.39
CA ALA A 315 -30.12 13.01 33.03
C ALA A 315 -29.20 13.91 32.18
N ALA A 316 -28.75 15.04 32.72
CA ALA A 316 -27.81 15.94 32.04
C ALA A 316 -26.44 15.28 31.77
N ILE A 317 -25.88 14.57 32.76
CA ILE A 317 -24.62 13.81 32.63
C ILE A 317 -24.77 12.70 31.57
N ARG A 318 -25.87 11.96 31.59
CA ARG A 318 -26.18 10.90 30.62
C ARG A 318 -26.31 11.45 29.20
N GLN A 319 -27.01 12.56 29.01
CA GLN A 319 -27.14 13.19 27.68
C GLN A 319 -25.80 13.72 27.14
N ALA A 320 -24.98 14.35 27.97
CA ALA A 320 -23.67 14.88 27.56
C ALA A 320 -22.66 13.78 27.19
N SER A 321 -22.62 12.70 27.97
CA SER A 321 -21.75 11.54 27.72
C SER A 321 -22.20 10.73 26.50
N LEU A 322 -23.51 10.48 26.33
CA LEU A 322 -24.07 9.84 25.13
C LEU A 322 -23.70 10.60 23.86
N THR A 323 -23.82 11.94 23.88
CA THR A 323 -23.40 12.81 22.76
C THR A 323 -21.91 12.64 22.44
N THR A 324 -21.07 12.57 23.47
CA THR A 324 -19.62 12.34 23.34
C THR A 324 -19.34 10.95 22.73
N TYR A 325 -20.09 9.91 23.11
CA TYR A 325 -19.93 8.55 22.57
C TYR A 325 -20.31 8.47 21.09
N ILE A 326 -21.36 9.17 20.65
CA ILE A 326 -21.71 9.29 19.22
C ILE A 326 -20.55 9.96 18.45
N MET A 327 -20.01 11.07 18.95
CA MET A 327 -18.90 11.77 18.30
C MET A 327 -17.65 10.88 18.17
N LEU A 328 -17.30 10.13 19.21
CA LEU A 328 -16.18 9.17 19.16
C LEU A 328 -16.42 8.06 18.12
N SER A 329 -17.65 7.54 18.00
CA SER A 329 -17.99 6.54 16.98
C SER A 329 -17.99 7.12 15.55
N LEU A 330 -18.33 8.40 15.35
CA LEU A 330 -18.19 9.06 14.05
C LEU A 330 -16.71 9.29 13.68
N ILE A 331 -15.88 9.70 14.64
CA ILE A 331 -14.43 9.83 14.45
C ILE A 331 -13.79 8.49 14.09
N TYR A 332 -14.18 7.39 14.77
CA TYR A 332 -13.79 6.02 14.43
C TYR A 332 -14.10 5.70 12.95
N ILE A 333 -15.33 5.94 12.49
CA ILE A 333 -15.71 5.69 11.09
C ILE A 333 -14.88 6.55 10.12
N ALA A 334 -14.58 7.81 10.47
CA ALA A 334 -13.75 8.69 9.67
C ALA A 334 -12.28 8.21 9.56
N ILE A 335 -11.67 7.76 10.66
CA ILE A 335 -10.31 7.20 10.70
C ILE A 335 -10.22 5.93 9.86
N GLN A 336 -11.23 5.05 9.96
CA GLN A 336 -11.33 3.85 9.12
C GLN A 336 -11.51 4.21 7.64
N GLY A 337 -12.31 5.23 7.31
CA GLY A 337 -12.44 5.78 5.96
C GLY A 337 -11.12 6.31 5.38
N ILE A 338 -10.34 7.06 6.17
CA ILE A 338 -9.01 7.54 5.79
C ILE A 338 -8.04 6.37 5.58
N SER A 339 -8.10 5.34 6.43
CA SER A 339 -7.24 4.15 6.32
C SER A 339 -7.53 3.36 5.03
N ILE A 340 -8.81 3.15 4.70
CA ILE A 340 -9.25 2.55 3.43
C ILE A 340 -8.81 3.43 2.24
N TRP A 341 -8.95 4.75 2.35
CA TRP A 341 -8.54 5.68 1.29
C TRP A 341 -7.03 5.63 1.04
N LEU A 342 -6.19 5.67 2.08
CA LEU A 342 -4.74 5.54 1.98
C LEU A 342 -4.33 4.20 1.36
N ALA A 343 -4.93 3.08 1.80
CA ALA A 343 -4.72 1.78 1.18
C ALA A 343 -5.10 1.79 -0.31
N SER A 344 -6.23 2.42 -0.66
CA SER A 344 -6.69 2.55 -2.06
C SER A 344 -5.82 3.47 -2.93
N ARG A 345 -5.10 4.44 -2.33
CA ARG A 345 -4.31 5.47 -3.04
C ARG A 345 -2.91 5.01 -3.46
N TYR A 346 -2.35 4.04 -2.74
CA TYR A 346 -0.97 3.57 -2.87
C TYR A 346 -0.83 2.08 -3.24
N TYR A 347 -1.95 1.39 -3.50
CA TYR A 347 -1.97 0.02 -4.00
C TYR A 347 -1.80 -0.03 -5.53
N PHE A 348 -1.13 -1.05 -6.06
CA PHE A 348 -1.10 -1.30 -7.51
C PHE A 348 -2.04 -2.46 -7.85
N ALA A 349 -2.98 -2.23 -8.76
CA ALA A 349 -3.93 -3.24 -9.23
C ALA A 349 -3.48 -3.94 -10.52
N GLY A 350 -2.51 -3.38 -11.27
CA GLY A 350 -1.93 -4.05 -12.43
C GLY A 350 -0.95 -5.17 -12.06
N THR A 351 -0.84 -6.18 -12.92
CA THR A 351 -0.03 -7.40 -12.67
C THR A 351 1.47 -7.11 -12.54
N HIS A 352 1.99 -6.20 -13.35
CA HIS A 352 3.41 -5.80 -13.40
C HIS A 352 3.63 -4.32 -13.06
N SER A 353 2.63 -3.61 -12.53
CA SER A 353 2.76 -2.16 -12.27
C SER A 353 3.82 -1.82 -11.24
N TYR A 354 3.97 -2.61 -10.17
CA TYR A 354 5.03 -2.39 -9.18
C TYR A 354 6.43 -2.60 -9.77
N THR A 355 6.61 -3.59 -10.66
CA THR A 355 7.89 -3.84 -11.33
C THR A 355 8.21 -2.78 -12.38
N ALA A 356 7.20 -2.29 -13.11
CA ALA A 356 7.30 -1.14 -14.01
C ALA A 356 7.70 0.14 -13.25
N TRP A 357 6.97 0.48 -12.19
CA TRP A 357 7.27 1.64 -11.33
C TRP A 357 8.70 1.58 -10.78
N ARG A 358 9.15 0.41 -10.31
CA ARG A 358 10.50 0.23 -9.78
C ARG A 358 11.60 0.52 -10.83
N LEU A 359 11.31 0.39 -12.13
CA LEU A 359 12.24 0.72 -13.20
C LEU A 359 12.21 2.22 -13.57
N THR A 360 11.05 2.87 -13.49
CA THR A 360 10.86 4.24 -13.99
C THR A 360 11.02 5.32 -12.92
N HIS A 361 10.59 5.10 -11.68
CA HIS A 361 10.50 6.12 -10.62
C HIS A 361 11.80 6.85 -10.20
N LYS A 362 12.97 6.41 -10.67
CA LYS A 362 14.29 6.95 -10.30
C LYS A 362 14.96 7.77 -11.38
N TYR A 363 14.44 7.72 -12.61
CA TYR A 363 15.10 8.26 -13.78
C TYR A 363 14.08 9.07 -14.56
N ALA A 364 14.47 10.22 -15.11
CA ALA A 364 13.62 11.01 -15.98
C ALA A 364 13.61 10.44 -17.41
N THR A 365 14.74 9.88 -17.86
CA THR A 365 14.91 9.39 -19.24
C THR A 365 15.40 7.93 -19.28
N ALA A 366 15.20 7.29 -20.44
CA ALA A 366 15.76 5.97 -20.70
C ALA A 366 17.30 5.97 -20.69
N GLU A 367 17.93 7.08 -21.06
CA GLU A 367 19.39 7.26 -21.08
C GLU A 367 19.96 7.30 -19.66
N GLU A 368 19.37 8.10 -18.76
CA GLU A 368 19.76 8.16 -17.35
C GLU A 368 19.62 6.78 -16.66
N MET A 369 18.56 6.03 -16.99
CA MET A 369 18.41 4.64 -16.55
C MET A 369 19.56 3.76 -17.07
N MET A 370 19.92 3.88 -18.35
CA MET A 370 20.98 3.09 -18.97
C MET A 370 22.35 3.39 -18.36
N ASP A 371 22.66 4.66 -18.08
CA ASP A 371 23.89 5.09 -17.42
C ASP A 371 23.97 4.59 -15.98
N ALA A 372 22.89 4.76 -15.20
CA ALA A 372 22.83 4.25 -13.84
C ALA A 372 22.96 2.72 -13.78
N MET A 373 22.39 1.99 -14.76
CA MET A 373 22.57 0.55 -14.89
C MET A 373 23.99 0.18 -15.36
N GLU A 374 24.60 0.94 -16.27
CA GLU A 374 25.98 0.74 -16.70
C GLU A 374 26.96 0.92 -15.53
N GLN A 375 26.79 1.96 -14.71
CA GLN A 375 27.58 2.14 -13.49
C GLN A 375 27.48 0.92 -12.55
N LYS A 376 26.30 0.29 -12.41
CA LYS A 376 26.15 -0.97 -11.65
C LYS A 376 26.82 -2.15 -12.36
N ARG A 377 26.70 -2.26 -13.68
CA ARG A 377 27.37 -3.29 -14.49
C ARG A 377 28.90 -3.20 -14.34
N ILE A 378 29.49 -2.01 -14.52
CA ILE A 378 30.93 -1.74 -14.34
C ILE A 378 31.38 -2.10 -12.92
N ALA A 379 30.64 -1.68 -11.88
CA ALA A 379 30.97 -2.01 -10.50
C ALA A 379 30.90 -3.52 -10.21
N ILE A 380 29.94 -4.25 -10.80
CA ILE A 380 29.85 -5.71 -10.66
C ILE A 380 30.99 -6.40 -11.41
N ALA A 381 31.31 -5.95 -12.62
CA ALA A 381 32.40 -6.48 -13.43
C ALA A 381 33.77 -6.28 -12.75
N SER A 382 34.06 -5.08 -12.23
CA SER A 382 35.32 -4.81 -11.54
C SER A 382 35.46 -5.61 -10.23
N HIS A 383 34.38 -5.78 -9.46
CA HIS A 383 34.38 -6.69 -8.31
C HIS A 383 34.61 -8.15 -8.72
N ALA A 384 34.04 -8.61 -9.84
CA ALA A 384 34.22 -9.97 -10.34
C ALA A 384 35.66 -10.19 -10.84
N ASP A 385 36.23 -9.23 -11.58
CA ASP A 385 37.61 -9.25 -12.07
C ASP A 385 38.63 -9.29 -10.93
N ASP A 386 38.41 -8.55 -9.84
CA ASP A 386 39.25 -8.64 -8.63
C ASP A 386 39.24 -10.07 -8.04
N LYS A 387 38.07 -10.72 -7.96
CA LYS A 387 38.01 -12.10 -7.43
C LYS A 387 38.55 -13.13 -8.40
N LEU A 388 38.38 -12.95 -9.71
CA LEU A 388 38.96 -13.79 -10.76
C LEU A 388 40.49 -13.70 -10.75
N ARG A 389 41.05 -12.49 -10.75
CA ARG A 389 42.50 -12.26 -10.64
C ARG A 389 43.07 -12.90 -9.37
N ARG A 390 42.41 -12.71 -8.22
CA ARG A 390 42.82 -13.34 -6.97
C ARG A 390 42.75 -14.88 -7.01
N LEU A 391 41.75 -15.45 -7.68
CA LEU A 391 41.66 -16.90 -7.91
C LEU A 391 42.79 -17.40 -8.83
N GLN A 392 43.04 -16.69 -9.93
CA GLN A 392 44.10 -17.00 -10.90
C GLN A 392 45.49 -16.95 -10.24
N THR A 393 45.80 -15.92 -9.45
CA THR A 393 47.06 -15.82 -8.69
C THR A 393 47.23 -16.98 -7.69
N LEU A 394 46.15 -17.41 -7.03
CA LEU A 394 46.21 -18.55 -6.09
C LEU A 394 46.27 -19.91 -6.80
N LEU A 395 45.84 -20.00 -8.05
CA LEU A 395 45.98 -21.20 -8.87
C LEU A 395 47.36 -21.26 -9.55
N SER A 396 47.97 -20.12 -9.91
CA SER A 396 49.31 -20.07 -10.51
C SER A 396 50.42 -20.32 -9.50
N SER A 397 50.22 -19.92 -8.24
CA SER A 397 51.14 -20.20 -7.14
C SER A 397 51.05 -21.64 -6.60
N ARG A 398 50.23 -22.52 -7.21
CA ARG A 398 50.06 -23.92 -6.79
C ARG A 398 50.57 -24.84 -7.89
N ASP A 399 51.32 -25.87 -7.51
CA ASP A 399 51.67 -26.96 -8.42
C ASP A 399 50.40 -27.62 -9.00
N GLN A 400 50.27 -27.60 -10.33
CA GLN A 400 49.16 -28.21 -11.05
C GLN A 400 49.64 -29.48 -11.75
N THR A 401 48.88 -30.57 -11.64
CA THR A 401 49.21 -31.86 -12.27
C THR A 401 48.66 -32.00 -13.69
N SER A 402 47.89 -31.03 -14.19
CA SER A 402 47.25 -31.04 -15.51
C SER A 402 47.85 -29.99 -16.44
N SER A 403 48.42 -30.44 -17.57
CA SER A 403 49.03 -29.57 -18.57
C SER A 403 48.07 -28.55 -19.17
N SER A 404 46.82 -28.94 -19.43
CA SER A 404 45.79 -28.02 -19.95
C SER A 404 45.52 -26.85 -19.01
N VAL A 405 45.51 -27.09 -17.70
CA VAL A 405 45.36 -26.02 -16.68
C VAL A 405 46.60 -25.14 -16.65
N LEU A 406 47.81 -25.71 -16.73
CA LEU A 406 49.05 -24.92 -16.81
C LEU A 406 49.07 -24.01 -18.05
N SER A 407 48.69 -24.52 -19.22
CA SER A 407 48.57 -23.71 -20.45
C SER A 407 47.50 -22.63 -20.33
N ALA A 408 46.35 -22.93 -19.71
CA ALA A 408 45.32 -21.91 -19.46
C ALA A 408 45.80 -20.84 -18.46
N LEU A 409 46.67 -21.18 -17.52
CA LEU A 409 47.24 -20.24 -16.55
C LEU A 409 48.41 -19.41 -17.07
N ASP A 410 48.83 -19.58 -18.32
CA ASP A 410 49.83 -18.71 -18.93
C ASP A 410 49.35 -17.24 -18.95
N GLY A 411 50.28 -16.31 -18.87
CA GLY A 411 50.01 -14.89 -18.60
C GLY A 411 49.19 -14.20 -19.70
N THR A 412 49.32 -14.68 -20.94
CA THR A 412 48.55 -14.25 -22.11
C THR A 412 47.07 -14.63 -21.97
N GLU A 413 46.78 -15.93 -21.90
CA GLU A 413 45.44 -16.49 -21.79
C GLU A 413 44.70 -15.98 -20.54
N THR A 414 45.41 -15.89 -19.41
CA THR A 414 44.87 -15.39 -18.14
C THR A 414 44.45 -13.92 -18.25
N SER A 415 45.14 -13.10 -19.05
CA SER A 415 44.78 -11.70 -19.28
C SER A 415 43.52 -11.53 -20.15
N HIS A 416 43.23 -12.49 -21.03
CA HIS A 416 42.05 -12.47 -21.88
C HIS A 416 40.79 -13.00 -21.17
N ARG A 417 40.92 -13.88 -20.17
CA ARG A 417 39.79 -14.41 -19.37
C ARG A 417 39.36 -13.46 -18.23
N ASN A 418 38.84 -12.29 -18.61
CA ASN A 418 38.16 -11.37 -17.70
C ASN A 418 36.64 -11.65 -17.61
N PHE A 419 35.95 -11.02 -16.68
CA PHE A 419 34.52 -11.21 -16.46
C PHE A 419 33.67 -10.79 -17.68
N LEU A 420 34.07 -9.76 -18.43
CA LEU A 420 33.36 -9.35 -19.65
C LEU A 420 33.53 -10.37 -20.79
N ALA A 421 34.67 -11.06 -20.88
CA ALA A 421 34.87 -12.21 -21.76
C ALA A 421 33.98 -13.39 -21.35
N TYR A 422 33.80 -13.63 -20.03
CA TYR A 422 32.84 -14.62 -19.54
C TYR A 422 31.38 -14.27 -19.90
N VAL A 423 31.01 -12.99 -19.82
CA VAL A 423 29.68 -12.51 -20.23
C VAL A 423 29.44 -12.79 -21.72
N LYS A 424 30.43 -12.53 -22.59
CA LYS A 424 30.38 -12.84 -24.03
C LYS A 424 30.28 -14.35 -24.28
N TYR A 425 31.20 -15.14 -23.73
CA TYR A 425 31.20 -16.60 -23.78
C TYR A 425 29.84 -17.22 -23.42
N LYS A 426 29.18 -16.68 -22.38
CA LYS A 426 27.87 -17.15 -21.95
C LYS A 426 26.74 -16.72 -22.88
N ALA A 427 26.83 -15.56 -23.52
CA ALA A 427 25.91 -15.16 -24.58
C ALA A 427 26.05 -16.08 -25.80
N ASP A 428 27.29 -16.37 -26.22
CA ASP A 428 27.59 -17.23 -27.37
C ASP A 428 27.09 -18.67 -27.12
N LYS A 429 27.29 -19.24 -25.93
CA LYS A 429 26.74 -20.56 -25.57
C LYS A 429 25.21 -20.59 -25.53
N VAL A 430 24.52 -19.49 -25.21
CA VAL A 430 23.06 -19.42 -25.31
C VAL A 430 22.63 -19.42 -26.78
N THR A 431 23.27 -18.60 -27.62
CA THR A 431 23.00 -18.55 -29.07
C THR A 431 23.23 -19.89 -29.75
N GLN A 432 24.36 -20.55 -29.49
CA GLN A 432 24.67 -21.88 -30.03
C GLN A 432 23.63 -22.92 -29.58
N LYS A 433 23.20 -22.90 -28.32
CA LYS A 433 22.18 -23.84 -27.83
C LYS A 433 20.83 -23.64 -28.52
N THR A 434 20.44 -22.40 -28.82
CA THR A 434 19.22 -22.11 -29.59
C THR A 434 19.33 -22.66 -31.02
N VAL A 435 20.42 -22.33 -31.73
CA VAL A 435 20.66 -22.79 -33.12
C VAL A 435 20.73 -24.32 -33.21
N SER A 436 21.42 -24.98 -32.28
CA SER A 436 21.48 -26.45 -32.23
C SER A 436 20.14 -27.11 -31.85
N SER A 437 19.24 -26.41 -31.16
CA SER A 437 17.90 -26.90 -30.86
C SER A 437 16.92 -26.72 -32.03
N GLU A 438 17.14 -25.71 -32.88
CA GLU A 438 16.31 -25.44 -34.05
C GLU A 438 16.69 -26.35 -35.23
N ALA A 439 17.97 -26.73 -35.33
CA ALA A 439 18.50 -27.72 -36.27
C ALA A 439 18.03 -29.18 -36.04
N LEU A 440 17.20 -29.44 -35.03
CA LEU A 440 16.65 -30.76 -34.70
C LEU A 440 15.16 -30.93 -35.06
N THR A 441 14.54 -29.95 -35.73
CA THR A 441 13.25 -30.19 -36.39
C THR A 441 13.47 -31.06 -37.64
N PRO A 442 12.85 -32.24 -37.76
CA PRO A 442 13.02 -33.06 -38.96
C PRO A 442 12.34 -32.40 -40.15
N THR A 443 13.12 -32.04 -41.17
CA THR A 443 12.62 -31.63 -42.49
C THR A 443 11.69 -32.69 -43.03
N LYS A 444 10.38 -32.41 -43.03
CA LYS A 444 9.36 -33.28 -43.62
C LYS A 444 9.44 -33.20 -45.14
N ALA A 445 10.19 -34.10 -45.76
CA ALA A 445 10.17 -34.31 -47.20
C ALA A 445 8.77 -34.82 -47.66
N PRO A 446 8.34 -34.57 -48.90
CA PRO A 446 6.92 -34.56 -49.23
C PRO A 446 6.44 -35.73 -50.11
N VAL A 447 5.13 -35.99 -50.04
CA VAL A 447 4.27 -36.79 -50.95
C VAL A 447 4.55 -38.31 -51.05
N GLU A 448 3.56 -39.12 -50.65
CA GLU A 448 2.91 -40.04 -51.59
C GLU A 448 1.49 -40.43 -51.13
N THR A 449 0.66 -40.81 -52.10
CA THR A 449 -0.82 -40.73 -52.03
C THR A 449 -1.46 -42.10 -52.27
N VAL A 450 -2.21 -42.64 -51.29
CA VAL A 450 -3.23 -43.66 -51.56
C VAL A 450 -4.45 -43.45 -50.65
N THR A 451 -5.60 -43.21 -51.28
CA THR A 451 -6.93 -43.38 -50.70
C THR A 451 -7.59 -44.58 -51.35
N VAL A 452 -8.27 -45.48 -50.61
CA VAL A 452 -9.41 -46.29 -51.09
C VAL A 452 -10.09 -47.08 -49.93
N ILE A 453 -11.36 -46.72 -49.67
CA ILE A 453 -12.57 -47.54 -49.44
C ILE A 453 -12.63 -48.61 -48.30
N GLU A 454 -13.30 -48.22 -47.20
CA GLU A 454 -14.53 -48.81 -46.58
C GLU A 454 -15.00 -50.25 -46.91
N ALA A 455 -15.24 -51.10 -45.87
CA ALA A 455 -16.53 -51.79 -45.57
C ALA A 455 -16.43 -53.05 -44.65
N GLU A 456 -17.42 -53.16 -43.75
CA GLU A 456 -18.01 -54.36 -43.10
C GLU A 456 -17.25 -55.27 -42.10
N ALA A 457 -18.01 -55.72 -41.09
CA ALA A 457 -17.71 -56.77 -40.11
C ALA A 457 -18.59 -58.01 -40.38
N PRO A 458 -18.29 -59.21 -39.80
CA PRO A 458 -19.04 -59.58 -38.58
C PRO A 458 -18.36 -60.55 -37.56
N VAL A 459 -18.61 -60.27 -36.27
CA VAL A 459 -19.01 -61.15 -35.12
C VAL A 459 -18.49 -62.62 -34.98
N VAL A 460 -18.00 -63.00 -33.78
CA VAL A 460 -18.52 -64.08 -32.86
C VAL A 460 -17.46 -64.70 -31.89
N ALA A 461 -17.81 -64.72 -30.58
CA ALA A 461 -17.38 -65.63 -29.48
C ALA A 461 -15.94 -65.60 -28.88
N LYS A 462 -15.69 -66.00 -27.61
CA LYS A 462 -16.50 -66.10 -26.35
C LYS A 462 -15.60 -66.65 -25.22
N THR A 463 -15.49 -66.00 -24.05
CA THR A 463 -15.41 -66.64 -22.71
C THR A 463 -15.41 -65.61 -21.56
N GLU A 464 -16.21 -65.93 -20.52
CA GLU A 464 -16.30 -65.33 -19.17
C GLU A 464 -15.71 -66.36 -18.15
N PRO A 465 -15.75 -66.22 -16.78
CA PRO A 465 -16.57 -65.34 -15.92
C PRO A 465 -15.90 -64.74 -14.64
N ALA A 466 -16.76 -64.08 -13.83
CA ALA A 466 -16.77 -64.00 -12.34
C ALA A 466 -16.09 -62.77 -11.66
N VAL A 467 -16.82 -61.75 -11.13
CA VAL A 467 -17.72 -61.65 -9.93
C VAL A 467 -16.99 -60.89 -8.78
N ALA A 468 -17.55 -59.92 -8.03
CA ALA A 468 -18.94 -59.63 -7.63
C ALA A 468 -19.25 -58.13 -7.35
N MET A 469 -20.53 -57.72 -7.58
CA MET A 469 -21.46 -56.92 -6.71
C MET A 469 -21.00 -55.58 -6.06
N ASN A 470 -21.83 -54.54 -5.83
CA ASN A 470 -23.24 -54.14 -6.08
C ASN A 470 -23.36 -52.62 -5.69
N SER A 471 -24.45 -51.83 -5.82
CA SER A 471 -25.60 -51.68 -6.75
C SER A 471 -26.50 -50.51 -6.25
N ALA A 472 -27.46 -50.05 -7.08
CA ALA A 472 -28.67 -49.25 -6.74
C ALA A 472 -28.51 -47.77 -6.30
N GLU A 473 -29.42 -46.83 -6.63
CA GLU A 473 -30.43 -46.72 -7.72
C GLU A 473 -30.91 -45.25 -7.82
N LEU A 474 -31.44 -44.83 -8.98
CA LEU A 474 -32.29 -43.62 -9.18
C LEU A 474 -33.77 -44.03 -9.23
N PRO A 475 -34.73 -43.10 -9.03
CA PRO A 475 -35.56 -42.66 -10.17
C PRO A 475 -35.87 -41.12 -10.12
N ASP A 476 -36.21 -40.36 -11.16
CA ASP A 476 -37.14 -40.53 -12.32
C ASP A 476 -38.63 -40.58 -11.87
N VAL A 477 -39.66 -39.90 -12.43
CA VAL A 477 -39.83 -38.89 -13.51
C VAL A 477 -41.21 -38.20 -13.35
N THR A 478 -41.48 -37.12 -14.13
CA THR A 478 -42.82 -36.67 -14.62
C THR A 478 -43.86 -36.11 -13.59
N SER A 479 -44.82 -35.21 -13.91
CA SER A 479 -45.12 -34.40 -15.11
C SER A 479 -46.27 -33.39 -14.87
N LEU A 480 -46.29 -32.27 -15.64
CA LEU A 480 -47.47 -31.54 -16.20
C LEU A 480 -48.60 -31.01 -15.28
N SER A 481 -48.95 -29.71 -15.40
CA SER A 481 -50.14 -29.21 -16.14
C SER A 481 -50.35 -27.67 -16.02
N GLU A 482 -51.29 -27.10 -16.78
CA GLU A 482 -51.40 -25.67 -17.18
C GLU A 482 -52.53 -24.86 -16.48
N GLU A 483 -52.77 -23.63 -16.99
CA GLU A 483 -53.95 -22.74 -16.87
C GLU A 483 -54.16 -21.84 -15.62
N SER A 484 -54.80 -20.66 -15.69
CA SER A 484 -55.00 -19.64 -16.76
C SER A 484 -55.64 -18.33 -16.19
N LEU A 485 -55.35 -17.15 -16.79
CA LEU A 485 -56.22 -15.95 -17.04
C LEU A 485 -57.11 -15.28 -15.90
N THR A 486 -57.59 -14.01 -15.88
CA THR A 486 -57.63 -12.82 -16.78
C THR A 486 -57.76 -11.43 -16.04
N THR A 487 -57.36 -10.34 -16.74
CA THR A 487 -58.02 -8.98 -16.90
C THR A 487 -58.20 -7.92 -15.78
N GLY A 488 -57.89 -6.65 -16.13
CA GLY A 488 -58.45 -5.42 -15.52
C GLY A 488 -57.80 -4.09 -15.95
N SER A 489 -58.39 -3.36 -16.92
CA SER A 489 -58.06 -1.97 -17.39
C SER A 489 -59.31 -1.43 -18.17
N PRO A 490 -59.48 -0.15 -18.62
CA PRO A 490 -58.49 0.91 -18.95
C PRO A 490 -58.94 2.41 -18.74
N ILE A 491 -58.27 3.37 -19.45
CA ILE A 491 -58.69 4.76 -19.84
C ILE A 491 -58.41 5.88 -18.76
N GLN A 492 -57.91 7.11 -19.01
CA GLN A 492 -57.84 8.00 -20.22
C GLN A 492 -56.51 8.82 -20.36
N ALA A 493 -56.42 9.70 -21.38
CA ALA A 493 -55.21 10.21 -22.04
C ALA A 493 -54.85 11.72 -21.86
N GLU A 494 -53.54 12.05 -21.96
CA GLU A 494 -52.87 13.15 -22.75
C GLU A 494 -53.24 14.66 -22.62
N PRO A 495 -52.48 15.67 -23.17
CA PRO A 495 -51.04 15.75 -23.61
C PRO A 495 -50.30 17.14 -23.43
N ILE A 496 -49.06 17.28 -23.99
CA ILE A 496 -48.27 18.49 -24.46
C ILE A 496 -47.71 19.57 -23.49
N ALA A 497 -46.37 19.82 -23.56
CA ALA A 497 -45.66 21.13 -23.74
C ALA A 497 -44.14 21.01 -23.37
N LEU A 498 -43.18 21.04 -24.30
CA LEU A 498 -42.47 22.19 -24.90
C LEU A 498 -41.67 23.14 -23.95
N ALA A 499 -40.34 23.14 -24.13
CA ALA A 499 -39.44 24.30 -23.99
C ALA A 499 -39.46 25.12 -25.33
N PRO A 500 -38.77 26.28 -25.54
CA PRO A 500 -37.70 26.91 -24.74
C PRO A 500 -37.81 28.47 -24.60
N GLU A 501 -36.77 29.16 -24.09
CA GLU A 501 -36.19 30.33 -24.79
C GLU A 501 -34.77 30.69 -24.32
N GLN A 502 -33.99 31.30 -25.22
CA GLN A 502 -32.70 31.97 -24.96
C GLN A 502 -32.88 33.48 -25.16
N THR A 503 -31.98 34.31 -24.62
CA THR A 503 -31.84 35.71 -25.08
C THR A 503 -30.40 36.02 -25.50
N GLN A 504 -30.28 36.55 -26.72
CA GLN A 504 -29.09 37.13 -27.36
C GLN A 504 -29.39 38.65 -27.53
N ILE A 505 -28.51 39.60 -27.85
CA ILE A 505 -27.22 39.68 -28.60
C ILE A 505 -26.45 40.92 -28.02
N PRO A 506 -25.47 41.63 -28.64
CA PRO A 506 -24.68 41.39 -29.88
C PRO A 506 -23.15 41.59 -29.81
N ALA A 507 -22.55 41.16 -30.93
CA ALA A 507 -21.19 41.30 -31.43
C ALA A 507 -20.50 42.68 -31.39
N GLY A 508 -19.15 42.64 -31.49
CA GLY A 508 -18.28 43.76 -31.88
C GLY A 508 -16.92 43.26 -32.40
N THR A 509 -16.69 43.35 -33.70
CA THR A 509 -15.52 42.79 -34.42
C THR A 509 -14.32 43.75 -34.44
N ALA A 510 -13.08 43.22 -34.46
CA ALA A 510 -12.06 43.48 -35.50
C ALA A 510 -10.58 43.73 -35.07
N THR A 511 -9.69 43.09 -35.85
CA THR A 511 -8.37 43.56 -36.32
C THR A 511 -7.07 43.26 -35.55
N VAL A 512 -6.23 42.51 -36.28
CA VAL A 512 -4.82 42.16 -36.14
C VAL A 512 -3.85 43.37 -36.15
N VAL A 513 -2.79 43.34 -35.33
CA VAL A 513 -1.44 43.81 -35.68
C VAL A 513 -0.39 42.90 -35.03
N ASP A 514 0.69 42.61 -35.77
CA ASP A 514 1.85 41.80 -35.37
C ASP A 514 3.10 42.69 -35.18
N VAL A 515 3.86 42.53 -34.09
CA VAL A 515 5.19 43.12 -33.87
C VAL A 515 6.04 42.21 -32.96
N GLN A 516 7.33 42.05 -33.31
CA GLN A 516 8.22 41.00 -32.82
C GLN A 516 9.36 41.54 -31.92
N ALA A 517 9.52 40.97 -30.70
CA ALA A 517 10.72 40.91 -29.83
C ALA A 517 11.36 42.25 -29.33
N PRO A 518 11.93 42.34 -28.09
CA PRO A 518 12.98 41.44 -27.57
C PRO A 518 12.85 41.02 -26.08
N LEU A 519 13.82 40.21 -25.60
CA LEU A 519 13.86 39.61 -24.27
C LEU A 519 14.04 40.63 -23.14
N VAL A 520 13.27 40.45 -22.06
CA VAL A 520 13.69 40.76 -20.67
C VAL A 520 13.22 39.60 -19.79
N ALA A 521 14.08 39.10 -18.91
CA ALA A 521 13.75 37.99 -18.02
C ALA A 521 12.68 38.41 -17.00
N LYS A 522 11.56 37.68 -16.95
CA LYS A 522 10.61 37.72 -15.83
C LYS A 522 10.94 36.59 -14.86
N THR A 523 11.34 36.97 -13.65
CA THR A 523 11.25 36.11 -12.47
C THR A 523 9.80 35.67 -12.27
N GLU A 524 9.60 34.39 -11.94
CA GLU A 524 8.28 33.84 -11.64
C GLU A 524 7.72 34.44 -10.34
N PRO A 525 6.38 34.60 -10.21
CA PRO A 525 5.78 35.14 -8.99
C PRO A 525 5.90 34.13 -7.85
N ASN A 526 6.60 34.51 -6.78
CA ASN A 526 6.68 33.71 -5.56
C ASN A 526 5.28 33.54 -4.93
N ALA A 527 5.05 32.41 -4.27
CA ALA A 527 3.72 32.00 -3.83
C ALA A 527 3.09 33.00 -2.83
N THR A 528 1.76 33.16 -2.91
CA THR A 528 1.00 34.05 -2.02
C THR A 528 0.97 33.52 -0.58
N ILE A 529 1.99 33.84 0.21
CA ILE A 529 2.02 33.57 1.65
C ILE A 529 1.00 34.49 2.34
N LYS A 530 0.21 33.93 3.27
CA LYS A 530 -0.74 34.69 4.09
C LYS A 530 -0.01 35.39 5.23
N ALA A 531 -0.36 36.65 5.52
CA ALA A 531 0.27 37.42 6.60
C ALA A 531 0.12 36.81 8.01
N SER A 532 -0.89 35.95 8.23
CA SER A 532 -1.08 35.17 9.46
C SER A 532 0.01 34.11 9.70
N ASP A 533 0.60 33.62 8.60
CA ASP A 533 1.52 32.48 8.58
C ASP A 533 2.98 32.97 8.44
N PHE A 534 3.16 34.27 8.23
CA PHE A 534 4.44 34.96 8.17
C PHE A 534 4.90 35.37 9.59
N PRO A 535 6.22 35.43 9.88
CA PRO A 535 6.72 35.91 11.17
C PRO A 535 6.15 37.28 11.57
N ASP A 536 5.99 37.51 12.89
CA ASP A 536 5.46 38.77 13.42
C ASP A 536 6.44 39.92 13.17
N VAL A 537 6.09 40.80 12.22
CA VAL A 537 6.87 41.97 11.81
C VAL A 537 6.28 43.28 12.30
N THR A 538 5.25 43.23 13.17
CA THR A 538 4.59 44.44 13.70
C THR A 538 5.53 45.33 14.51
N GLY A 539 6.56 44.75 15.15
CA GLY A 539 7.60 45.46 15.92
C GLY A 539 8.75 46.05 15.10
N VAL A 540 8.79 45.85 13.77
CA VAL A 540 9.85 46.40 12.89
C VAL A 540 9.53 47.86 12.58
N SER A 541 10.47 48.78 12.78
CA SER A 541 10.30 50.21 12.44
C SER A 541 10.54 50.46 10.96
N ASP A 542 9.94 51.51 10.38
CA ASP A 542 10.08 51.85 8.96
C ASP A 542 11.55 52.00 8.52
N GLU A 543 12.42 52.55 9.38
CA GLU A 543 13.87 52.69 9.14
C GLU A 543 14.62 51.34 9.08
N SER A 544 14.05 50.27 9.65
CA SER A 544 14.63 48.93 9.67
C SER A 544 14.03 47.97 8.63
N LEU A 545 12.95 48.35 7.94
CA LEU A 545 12.29 47.53 6.90
C LEU A 545 13.28 47.12 5.79
N ALA A 546 14.10 48.04 5.29
CA ALA A 546 15.10 47.77 4.25
C ALA A 546 16.22 46.80 4.67
N VAL A 547 16.44 46.61 5.98
CA VAL A 547 17.39 45.63 6.52
C VAL A 547 16.69 44.29 6.74
N THR A 548 15.46 44.32 7.28
CA THR A 548 14.65 43.13 7.53
C THR A 548 14.18 42.46 6.23
N SER A 549 13.88 43.22 5.17
CA SER A 549 13.52 42.69 3.85
C SER A 549 14.65 41.87 3.23
N ARG A 550 15.89 42.35 3.32
CA ARG A 550 17.11 41.62 2.90
C ARG A 550 17.40 40.40 3.77
N ALA A 551 17.07 40.44 5.07
CA ALA A 551 17.28 39.31 5.97
C ALA A 551 16.24 38.18 5.77
N LEU A 552 15.06 38.52 5.25
CA LEU A 552 13.95 37.58 5.00
C LEU A 552 13.74 37.24 3.51
N ASP A 553 14.59 37.77 2.63
CA ASP A 553 14.56 37.58 1.16
C ASP A 553 13.19 37.87 0.50
N ILE A 554 12.54 38.96 0.95
CA ILE A 554 11.26 39.46 0.40
C ILE A 554 11.35 40.94 0.05
N SER A 555 10.46 41.43 -0.82
CA SER A 555 10.45 42.86 -1.17
C SER A 555 10.00 43.72 0.01
N GLU A 556 10.51 44.95 0.08
CA GLU A 556 10.17 45.90 1.14
C GLU A 556 8.68 46.30 1.12
N GLU A 557 8.09 46.35 -0.09
CA GLU A 557 6.66 46.58 -0.29
C GLU A 557 5.80 45.44 0.27
N GLN A 558 6.17 44.18 0.02
CA GLN A 558 5.47 43.01 0.56
C GLN A 558 5.64 42.89 2.08
N LEU A 559 6.83 43.19 2.61
CA LEU A 559 7.07 43.22 4.06
C LEU A 559 6.18 44.27 4.76
N ARG A 560 6.00 45.44 4.13
CA ARG A 560 5.10 46.50 4.61
C ARG A 560 3.62 46.06 4.57
N GLU A 561 3.19 45.46 3.46
CA GLU A 561 1.83 44.94 3.32
C GLU A 561 1.50 43.88 4.38
N TYR A 562 2.43 42.93 4.62
CA TYR A 562 2.27 41.95 5.70
C TYR A 562 2.21 42.60 7.08
N ARG A 563 3.03 43.61 7.36
CA ARG A 563 2.96 44.33 8.64
C ARG A 563 1.60 45.01 8.87
N GLU A 564 1.03 45.63 7.85
CA GLU A 564 -0.29 46.27 7.94
C GLU A 564 -1.42 45.22 8.12
N GLN A 565 -1.37 44.11 7.38
CA GLN A 565 -2.31 42.99 7.55
C GLN A 565 -2.20 42.35 8.95
N GLN A 566 -0.99 42.20 9.50
CA GLN A 566 -0.78 41.67 10.86
C GLN A 566 -1.28 42.64 11.94
N LEU A 567 -1.10 43.95 11.78
CA LEU A 567 -1.69 44.94 12.70
C LEU A 567 -3.22 44.89 12.68
N ALA A 568 -3.84 44.76 11.51
CA ALA A 568 -5.29 44.57 11.40
C ALA A 568 -5.77 43.26 12.06
N LEU A 569 -5.07 42.15 11.85
CA LEU A 569 -5.38 40.87 12.50
C LEU A 569 -5.21 40.92 14.02
N LYS A 570 -4.20 41.65 14.54
CA LYS A 570 -4.04 41.89 15.99
C LYS A 570 -5.18 42.75 16.56
N ALA A 571 -5.59 43.81 15.86
CA ALA A 571 -6.73 44.63 16.27
C ALA A 571 -8.06 43.85 16.32
N LEU A 572 -8.20 42.81 15.48
CA LEU A 572 -9.34 41.89 15.47
C LEU A 572 -9.20 40.70 16.43
N GLY A 573 -8.08 40.57 17.16
CA GLY A 573 -7.82 39.44 18.07
C GLY A 573 -7.59 38.09 17.36
N LEU A 574 -7.35 38.09 16.04
CA LEU A 574 -7.22 36.91 15.18
C LEU A 574 -5.76 36.56 14.83
N PHE A 575 -4.79 37.31 15.35
CA PHE A 575 -3.37 37.04 15.11
C PHE A 575 -2.79 36.06 16.16
N PRO A 576 -2.01 35.04 15.77
CA PRO A 576 -1.50 34.02 16.70
C PRO A 576 -0.58 34.63 17.77
N ALA A 577 -0.92 34.40 19.04
CA ALA A 577 -0.07 34.74 20.16
C ALA A 577 1.15 33.82 20.22
N LYS A 578 2.34 34.40 20.38
CA LYS A 578 3.63 33.70 20.39
C LYS A 578 3.71 32.74 21.58
N LYS A 579 3.92 31.44 21.34
CA LYS A 579 4.39 30.52 22.37
C LYS A 579 5.82 30.89 22.73
N GLU A 580 6.06 31.21 24.00
CA GLU A 580 7.41 31.31 24.53
C GLU A 580 7.96 29.89 24.72
N GLU A 581 8.90 29.48 23.85
CA GLU A 581 9.76 28.33 24.13
C GLU A 581 10.80 28.75 25.17
N ALA A 582 10.54 28.39 26.43
CA ALA A 582 11.50 28.55 27.51
C ALA A 582 12.71 27.62 27.27
N MET A 583 13.89 28.20 27.09
CA MET A 583 15.14 27.44 27.19
C MET A 583 15.40 27.05 28.66
N SER A 584 15.38 25.74 28.91
CA SER A 584 15.82 25.08 30.15
C SER A 584 16.35 23.68 29.80
#